data_AF-R0CX39-F1
#
_entry.id   AF-R0CX39-F1
#
_cell.length_a   1.000
_cell.length_b   1.000
_cell.length_c   1.000
_cell.angle_alpha   90.00
_cell.angle_beta   90.00
_cell.angle_gamma   90.00
#
_symmetry.space_group_name_H-M   'P 1'
#
loop_
_entity.id
_entity.type
_entity.pdbx_description
1 polymer ?
#
loop_
_entity_poly.entity_id
_entity_poly.type
_entity_poly.pdbx_seq_one_letter_code
_entity_poly.pdbx_strand_id
1 'polypeptide(L)'
;MPLVSRGFYIDSREERPYEVETTYQLKYYVSSALISIDYILDPIEEMMRKFENKVQYYRYYVDGLFYFLGLINDRFFCKSNNRDADLQEKKKERVELNRSNYQFTEQDFCILSNKVPRNIIEHLDERNVKTMMESRGVGGFNVIFEDTASEMVTAITSHREFYPYNLDLVNRKMLFYNIQAKADDVHEFDIDILKLQNELRKLQKCVNDFADFVNGY
;
A
#
# COMPACT_ATOMS: atom_id res chain seq x y z
N MET A 1 -32.00 9.74 -13.79
CA MET A 1 -31.77 9.68 -15.26
C MET A 1 -31.17 8.32 -15.59
N PRO A 2 -31.52 7.70 -16.72
CA PRO A 2 -31.19 6.31 -16.97
C PRO A 2 -29.70 6.13 -17.28
N LEU A 3 -29.12 5.07 -16.72
CA LEU A 3 -27.77 4.59 -17.00
C LEU A 3 -27.58 4.37 -18.51
N VAL A 4 -26.74 5.20 -19.13
CA VAL A 4 -26.21 4.93 -20.47
C VAL A 4 -24.82 4.32 -20.24
N SER A 5 -24.70 3.00 -20.39
CA SER A 5 -23.49 2.18 -20.47
C SER A 5 -22.18 2.72 -19.83
N ARG A 6 -21.71 2.04 -18.78
CA ARG A 6 -20.36 2.11 -18.16
C ARG A 6 -19.74 3.53 -18.09
N GLY A 7 -20.08 4.23 -17.01
CA GLY A 7 -19.10 5.05 -16.29
C GLY A 7 -18.77 6.45 -16.83
N PHE A 8 -19.71 7.17 -17.45
CA PHE A 8 -19.60 8.63 -17.57
C PHE A 8 -20.96 9.33 -17.44
N TYR A 9 -20.97 10.51 -16.84
CA TYR A 9 -22.04 11.48 -16.96
C TYR A 9 -21.68 12.49 -18.05
N ILE A 10 -22.58 12.64 -19.02
CA ILE A 10 -22.53 13.70 -20.01
C ILE A 10 -22.94 14.99 -19.29
N ASP A 11 -22.02 15.97 -19.27
CA ASP A 11 -22.29 17.41 -19.10
C ASP A 11 -22.38 18.00 -17.67
N SER A 12 -21.32 17.87 -16.87
CA SER A 12 -20.97 18.93 -15.92
C SER A 12 -19.51 19.36 -16.14
N ARG A 13 -19.27 20.68 -16.24
CA ARG A 13 -17.92 21.25 -16.39
C ARG A 13 -16.99 20.92 -15.20
N GLU A 14 -17.53 20.40 -14.10
CA GLU A 14 -16.82 20.14 -12.85
C GLU A 14 -16.32 18.70 -12.72
N GLU A 15 -16.96 17.71 -13.34
CA GLU A 15 -16.61 16.30 -13.15
C GLU A 15 -15.43 15.83 -14.02
N ARG A 16 -15.39 16.23 -15.29
CA ARG A 16 -14.30 15.83 -16.20
C ARG A 16 -12.90 16.22 -15.69
N PRO A 17 -12.66 17.44 -15.19
CA PRO A 17 -11.35 17.80 -14.62
C PRO A 17 -10.96 16.92 -13.43
N TYR A 18 -11.93 16.54 -12.58
CA TYR A 18 -11.69 15.67 -11.43
C TYR A 18 -11.29 14.25 -11.86
N GLU A 19 -12.00 13.67 -12.84
CA GLU A 19 -11.70 12.34 -13.38
C GLU A 19 -10.31 12.29 -14.03
N VAL A 20 -9.95 13.33 -14.79
CA VAL A 20 -8.63 13.45 -15.41
C VAL A 20 -7.53 13.54 -14.36
N GLU A 21 -7.71 14.38 -13.33
CA GLU A 21 -6.75 14.51 -12.23
C GLU A 21 -6.59 13.19 -11.46
N THR A 22 -7.71 12.58 -11.07
CA THR A 22 -7.71 11.33 -10.31
C THR A 22 -7.05 10.20 -11.10
N THR A 23 -7.35 10.09 -12.39
CA THR A 23 -6.75 9.11 -13.30
C THR A 23 -5.24 9.32 -13.39
N TYR A 24 -4.79 10.57 -13.59
CA TYR A 24 -3.37 10.90 -13.65
C TYR A 24 -2.64 10.51 -12.36
N GLN A 25 -3.19 10.88 -11.20
CA GLN A 25 -2.60 10.54 -9.91
C GLN A 25 -2.53 9.03 -9.69
N LEU A 26 -3.61 8.30 -10.00
CA LEU A 26 -3.62 6.84 -9.87
C LEU A 26 -2.57 6.19 -10.79
N LYS A 27 -2.41 6.67 -12.04
CA LYS A 27 -1.33 6.19 -12.92
C LYS A 27 0.05 6.40 -12.29
N TYR A 28 0.30 7.59 -11.74
CA TYR A 28 1.56 7.91 -11.08
C TYR A 28 1.80 7.04 -9.84
N TYR A 29 0.83 6.94 -8.93
CA TYR A 29 0.98 6.16 -7.70
C TYR A 29 1.15 4.67 -7.96
N VAL A 30 0.35 4.08 -8.85
CA VAL A 30 0.44 2.65 -9.20
C VAL A 30 1.78 2.36 -9.86
N SER A 31 2.22 3.21 -10.80
CA SER A 31 3.53 3.03 -11.45
C SER A 31 4.68 3.15 -10.45
N SER A 32 4.60 4.12 -9.53
CA SER A 32 5.63 4.31 -8.50
C SER A 32 5.69 3.14 -7.52
N ALA A 33 4.53 2.60 -7.12
CA ALA A 33 4.46 1.40 -6.28
C ALA A 33 5.06 0.18 -7.00
N LEU A 34 4.76 -0.01 -8.28
CA LEU A 34 5.35 -1.09 -9.09
C LEU A 34 6.87 -0.94 -9.21
N ILE A 35 7.36 0.28 -9.47
CA ILE A 35 8.79 0.57 -9.51
C ILE A 35 9.46 0.23 -8.18
N SER A 36 8.85 0.61 -7.05
CA SER A 36 9.38 0.25 -5.72
C SER A 36 9.47 -1.27 -5.52
N ILE A 37 8.46 -2.02 -5.97
CA ILE A 37 8.49 -3.49 -5.93
C ILE A 37 9.64 -4.03 -6.79
N ASP A 38 9.84 -3.50 -7.99
CA ASP A 38 10.92 -3.94 -8.88
C ASP A 38 12.28 -3.69 -8.22
N TYR A 39 12.51 -2.53 -7.58
CA TYR A 39 13.74 -2.24 -6.84
C TYR A 39 13.93 -3.07 -5.57
N ILE A 40 12.86 -3.63 -4.99
CA ILE A 40 12.93 -4.56 -3.86
C ILE A 40 13.28 -5.97 -4.35
N LEU A 41 12.67 -6.43 -5.44
CA LEU A 41 12.83 -7.81 -5.93
C LEU A 41 14.07 -7.99 -6.83
N ASP A 42 14.47 -6.95 -7.55
CA ASP A 42 15.63 -6.93 -8.45
C ASP A 42 16.47 -5.66 -8.19
N PRO A 43 17.25 -5.65 -7.10
CA PRO A 43 17.92 -4.45 -6.64
C PRO A 43 19.10 -4.06 -7.53
N ILE A 44 19.18 -2.78 -7.90
CA ILE A 44 20.29 -2.26 -8.71
C ILE A 44 21.46 -1.89 -7.81
N GLU A 45 22.60 -2.58 -7.98
CA GLU A 45 23.78 -2.41 -7.14
C GLU A 45 24.31 -0.97 -7.10
N GLU A 46 24.33 -0.28 -8.24
CA GLU A 46 24.75 1.12 -8.33
C GLU A 46 23.88 2.06 -7.51
N MET A 47 22.57 1.80 -7.45
CA MET A 47 21.64 2.56 -6.63
C MET A 47 21.83 2.23 -5.14
N MET A 48 22.07 0.97 -4.82
CA MET A 48 22.35 0.51 -3.46
C MET A 48 23.58 1.16 -2.85
N ARG A 49 24.63 1.41 -3.66
CA ARG A 49 25.86 2.11 -3.24
C ARG A 49 25.63 3.58 -2.83
N LYS A 50 24.48 4.17 -3.12
CA LYS A 50 24.12 5.53 -2.67
C LYS A 50 23.66 5.58 -1.21
N PHE A 51 23.32 4.43 -0.63
CA PHE A 51 22.89 4.30 0.75
C PHE A 51 24.07 3.89 1.63
N GLU A 52 24.01 4.23 2.92
CA GLU A 52 25.07 3.89 3.87
C GLU A 52 25.21 2.37 4.03
N ASN A 53 24.09 1.65 3.93
CA ASN A 53 24.06 0.19 3.95
C ASN A 53 22.87 -0.35 3.15
N LYS A 54 22.90 -1.66 2.88
CA LYS A 54 21.85 -2.34 2.10
C LYS A 54 20.47 -2.25 2.75
N VAL A 55 20.39 -2.27 4.08
CA VAL A 55 19.11 -2.22 4.80
C VAL A 55 18.42 -0.87 4.57
N GLN A 56 19.15 0.24 4.56
CA GLN A 56 18.60 1.56 4.24
C GLN A 56 18.05 1.64 2.82
N TYR A 57 18.72 1.00 1.84
CA TYR A 57 18.20 0.89 0.47
C TYR A 57 16.82 0.23 0.46
N TYR A 58 16.69 -0.95 1.08
CA TYR A 58 15.40 -1.66 1.11
C TYR A 58 14.35 -0.88 1.88
N ARG A 59 14.74 -0.28 3.01
CA ARG A 59 13.86 0.57 3.81
C ARG A 59 13.25 1.70 2.98
N TYR A 60 14.08 2.39 2.19
CA TYR A 60 13.64 3.48 1.34
C TYR A 60 12.56 3.05 0.35
N TYR A 61 12.76 1.93 -0.35
CA TYR A 61 11.77 1.45 -1.32
C TYR A 61 10.53 0.84 -0.67
N VAL A 62 10.67 0.19 0.49
CA VAL A 62 9.51 -0.31 1.26
C VAL A 62 8.66 0.85 1.77
N ASP A 63 9.26 1.89 2.34
CA ASP A 63 8.54 3.07 2.80
C ASP A 63 7.84 3.77 1.64
N GLY A 64 8.54 3.94 0.52
CA GLY A 64 7.97 4.48 -0.71
C GLY A 64 6.79 3.65 -1.21
N LEU A 65 6.91 2.31 -1.23
CA LEU A 65 5.84 1.40 -1.60
C LEU A 65 4.60 1.64 -0.73
N PHE A 66 4.71 1.52 0.60
CA PHE A 66 3.57 1.66 1.51
C PHE A 66 2.98 3.07 1.53
N TYR A 67 3.81 4.10 1.30
CA TYR A 67 3.33 5.46 1.09
C TYR A 67 2.40 5.54 -0.14
N PHE A 68 2.82 5.03 -1.30
CA PHE A 68 1.98 5.01 -2.50
C PHE A 68 0.75 4.11 -2.35
N LEU A 69 0.84 2.97 -1.66
CA LEU A 69 -0.33 2.15 -1.34
C LEU A 69 -1.35 2.95 -0.52
N GLY A 70 -0.89 3.79 0.41
CA GLY A 70 -1.74 4.69 1.17
C GLY A 70 -2.46 5.72 0.31
N LEU A 71 -1.75 6.36 -0.63
CA LEU A 71 -2.33 7.31 -1.56
C LEU A 71 -3.34 6.66 -2.52
N ILE A 72 -3.08 5.43 -2.97
CA ILE A 72 -4.02 4.64 -3.77
C ILE A 72 -5.28 4.36 -2.95
N ASN A 73 -5.12 3.83 -1.73
CA ASN A 73 -6.24 3.49 -0.85
C ASN A 73 -7.14 4.71 -0.56
N ASP A 74 -6.55 5.90 -0.34
CA ASP A 74 -7.31 7.12 -0.07
C ASP A 74 -8.21 7.57 -1.25
N ARG A 75 -8.03 7.02 -2.46
CA ARG A 75 -8.95 7.22 -3.62
C ARG A 75 -10.19 6.33 -3.57
N PHE A 76 -10.12 5.20 -2.88
CA PHE A 76 -11.16 4.17 -2.83
C PHE A 76 -11.82 4.01 -1.46
N PHE A 77 -11.35 4.76 -0.45
CA PHE A 77 -11.87 4.70 0.91
C PHE A 77 -11.96 6.08 1.54
N CYS A 78 -13.07 6.34 2.23
CA CYS A 78 -13.26 7.58 2.97
C CYS A 78 -12.92 7.38 4.45
N LYS A 79 -11.90 8.08 4.96
CA LYS A 79 -11.70 8.25 6.41
C LYS A 79 -12.87 9.08 6.96
N SER A 80 -13.47 8.66 8.06
CA SER A 80 -14.51 9.45 8.73
C SER A 80 -13.92 10.74 9.28
N ASN A 81 -14.56 11.87 9.00
CA ASN A 81 -14.17 13.16 9.56
C ASN A 81 -15.42 13.90 10.05
N ASN A 82 -15.56 14.03 11.36
CA ASN A 82 -16.75 14.59 11.99
C ASN A 82 -16.79 16.13 11.98
N ARG A 83 -15.81 16.79 11.34
CA ARG A 83 -15.69 18.26 11.38
C ARG A 83 -16.51 18.97 10.29
N ASP A 84 -16.82 18.30 9.19
CA ASP A 84 -17.56 18.88 8.05
C ASP A 84 -18.38 17.78 7.34
N ALA A 85 -19.68 17.74 7.62
CA ALA A 85 -20.58 16.71 7.13
C ALA A 85 -20.81 16.79 5.60
N ASP A 86 -20.88 18.01 5.06
CA ASP A 86 -21.14 18.24 3.63
C ASP A 86 -19.93 17.81 2.79
N LEU A 87 -18.73 18.17 3.24
CA LEU A 87 -17.49 17.73 2.60
C LEU A 87 -17.31 16.20 2.70
N GLN A 88 -17.71 15.61 3.83
CA GLN A 88 -17.65 14.18 4.03
C GLN A 88 -18.58 13.44 3.07
N GLU A 89 -19.80 13.94 2.84
CA GLU A 89 -20.74 13.30 1.92
C GLU A 89 -20.24 13.35 0.48
N LYS A 90 -19.78 14.52 0.01
CA LYS A 90 -19.13 14.65 -1.30
C LYS A 90 -17.96 13.70 -1.47
N LYS A 91 -17.14 13.50 -0.43
CA LYS A 91 -16.01 12.57 -0.49
C LYS A 91 -16.47 11.11 -0.61
N LYS A 92 -17.55 10.71 0.05
CA LYS A 92 -18.13 9.37 -0.12
C LYS A 92 -18.64 9.17 -1.54
N GLU A 93 -19.37 10.13 -2.10
CA GLU A 93 -19.85 10.07 -3.49
C GLU A 93 -18.68 9.88 -4.46
N ARG A 94 -17.59 10.63 -4.28
CA ARG A 94 -16.38 10.48 -5.11
C ARG A 94 -15.71 9.12 -4.96
N VAL A 95 -15.66 8.56 -3.75
CA VAL A 95 -15.12 7.22 -3.52
C VAL A 95 -15.94 6.15 -4.24
N GLU A 96 -17.27 6.23 -4.18
CA GLU A 96 -18.15 5.28 -4.88
C GLU A 96 -18.02 5.40 -6.40
N LEU A 97 -17.89 6.63 -6.92
CA LEU A 97 -17.59 6.86 -8.33
C LEU A 97 -16.23 6.25 -8.73
N ASN A 98 -15.17 6.48 -7.97
CA ASN A 98 -13.85 5.88 -8.23
C ASN A 98 -13.93 4.35 -8.23
N ARG A 99 -14.62 3.76 -7.25
CA ARG A 99 -14.81 2.30 -7.19
C ARG A 99 -15.49 1.77 -8.45
N SER A 100 -16.51 2.48 -8.95
CA SER A 100 -17.19 2.14 -10.21
C SER A 100 -16.26 2.31 -11.44
N ASN A 101 -15.62 3.47 -11.58
CA ASN A 101 -14.80 3.84 -12.74
C ASN A 101 -13.60 2.90 -12.91
N TYR A 102 -12.93 2.57 -11.82
CA TYR A 102 -11.74 1.71 -11.81
C TYR A 102 -12.05 0.25 -11.44
N GLN A 103 -13.33 -0.13 -11.37
CA GLN A 103 -13.79 -1.50 -11.05
C GLN A 103 -13.15 -2.05 -9.77
N PHE A 104 -12.99 -1.20 -8.76
CA PHE A 104 -12.31 -1.54 -7.52
C PHE A 104 -13.28 -2.22 -6.54
N THR A 105 -13.01 -3.49 -6.20
CA THR A 105 -13.73 -4.22 -5.15
C THR A 105 -12.76 -4.76 -4.12
N GLU A 106 -13.20 -4.82 -2.86
CA GLU A 106 -12.34 -5.28 -1.75
C GLU A 106 -11.96 -6.76 -1.86
N GLN A 107 -12.78 -7.57 -2.55
CA GLN A 107 -12.45 -8.97 -2.81
C GLN A 107 -11.32 -9.11 -3.84
N ASP A 108 -11.33 -8.27 -4.87
CA ASP A 108 -10.37 -8.32 -5.97
C ASP A 108 -9.03 -7.63 -5.65
N PHE A 109 -9.07 -6.70 -4.68
CA PHE A 109 -7.94 -5.87 -4.26
C PHE A 109 -7.77 -5.97 -2.74
N CYS A 110 -7.67 -7.19 -2.21
CA CYS A 110 -7.71 -7.44 -0.77
C CYS A 110 -6.50 -6.87 -0.03
N ILE A 111 -5.32 -6.86 -0.67
CA ILE A 111 -4.11 -6.26 -0.10
C ILE A 111 -4.21 -4.74 -0.16
N LEU A 112 -4.56 -4.16 -1.31
CA LEU A 112 -4.70 -2.69 -1.46
C LEU A 112 -5.82 -2.11 -0.59
N SER A 113 -6.82 -2.91 -0.25
CA SER A 113 -7.93 -2.53 0.65
C SER A 113 -7.52 -2.57 2.13
N ASN A 114 -6.44 -3.28 2.48
CA ASN A 114 -6.02 -3.44 3.86
C ASN A 114 -5.21 -2.23 4.35
N LYS A 115 -5.84 -1.41 5.20
CA LYS A 115 -5.20 -0.23 5.82
C LYS A 115 -4.17 -0.54 6.91
N VAL A 116 -4.21 -1.74 7.50
CA VAL A 116 -3.39 -2.06 8.69
C VAL A 116 -1.90 -1.94 8.39
N PRO A 117 -1.32 -2.63 7.37
CA PRO A 117 0.09 -2.51 7.02
C PRO A 117 0.57 -1.07 6.80
N ARG A 118 -0.20 -0.26 6.09
CA ARG A 118 0.11 1.16 5.86
C ARG A 118 0.17 1.94 7.17
N ASN A 119 -0.87 1.81 8.01
CA ASN A 119 -0.90 2.49 9.31
C ASN A 119 0.26 2.04 10.21
N ILE A 120 0.79 0.83 9.99
CA ILE A 120 1.99 0.36 10.67
C ILE A 120 3.21 1.16 10.25
N ILE A 121 3.46 1.24 8.95
CA ILE A 121 4.61 1.95 8.40
C ILE A 121 4.53 3.46 8.68
N GLU A 122 3.34 4.07 8.60
CA GLU A 122 3.12 5.50 8.88
C GLU A 122 3.46 5.87 10.33
N HIS A 123 3.20 4.99 11.28
CA HIS A 123 3.45 5.20 12.71
C HIS A 123 4.62 4.34 13.24
N LEU A 124 5.57 4.02 12.38
CA LEU A 124 6.62 3.05 12.73
C LEU A 124 7.44 3.49 13.93
N ASP A 125 7.82 4.76 14.00
CA ASP A 125 8.67 5.29 15.07
C ASP A 125 7.99 5.14 16.44
N GLU A 126 6.71 5.52 16.52
CA GLU A 126 5.90 5.36 17.74
C GLU A 126 5.80 3.87 18.15
N ARG A 127 5.63 2.99 17.17
CA ARG A 127 5.52 1.54 17.41
C ARG A 127 6.87 0.91 17.78
N ASN A 128 7.96 1.41 17.23
CA ASN A 128 9.33 0.99 17.56
C ASN A 128 9.65 1.31 19.02
N VAL A 129 9.32 2.52 19.48
CA VAL A 129 9.46 2.90 20.89
C VAL A 129 8.71 1.92 21.78
N LYS A 130 7.46 1.61 21.44
CA LYS A 130 6.66 0.65 22.22
C LYS A 130 7.29 -0.76 22.23
N THR A 131 7.80 -1.23 21.10
CA THR A 131 8.46 -2.54 20.96
C THR A 131 9.70 -2.66 21.84
N MET A 132 10.53 -1.62 21.86
CA MET A 132 11.73 -1.60 22.69
C MET A 132 11.37 -1.54 24.18
N MET A 133 10.35 -0.78 24.56
CA MET A 133 9.98 -0.59 25.96
C MET A 133 9.21 -1.77 26.56
N GLU A 134 8.26 -2.35 25.82
CA GLU A 134 7.37 -3.40 26.35
C GLU A 134 7.89 -4.81 26.08
N SER A 135 8.46 -5.05 24.90
CA SER A 135 8.90 -6.38 24.47
C SER A 135 10.41 -6.58 24.59
N ARG A 136 11.20 -5.54 24.91
CA ARG A 136 12.67 -5.57 24.83
C ARG A 136 13.18 -6.05 23.46
N GLY A 137 12.37 -5.82 22.42
CA GLY A 137 12.70 -6.19 21.05
C GLY A 137 13.73 -5.24 20.44
N VAL A 138 14.23 -5.62 19.26
CA VAL A 138 15.24 -4.82 18.54
C VAL A 138 14.61 -3.60 17.88
N GLY A 139 13.27 -3.60 17.71
CA GLY A 139 12.54 -2.54 17.03
C GLY A 139 12.99 -2.39 15.56
N GLY A 140 12.43 -1.42 14.85
CA GLY A 140 12.92 -1.02 13.54
C GLY A 140 12.50 -1.92 12.37
N PHE A 141 13.06 -1.61 11.21
CA PHE A 141 12.88 -2.36 9.97
C PHE A 141 14.07 -3.30 9.76
N ASN A 142 13.77 -4.57 9.53
CA ASN A 142 14.76 -5.62 9.35
C ASN A 142 14.63 -6.24 7.96
N VAL A 143 15.71 -6.82 7.46
CA VAL A 143 15.74 -7.51 6.16
C VAL A 143 16.31 -8.91 6.37
N ILE A 144 15.57 -9.92 5.92
CA ILE A 144 16.03 -11.30 5.83
C ILE A 144 16.53 -11.49 4.41
N PHE A 145 17.85 -11.52 4.25
CA PHE A 145 18.51 -11.75 2.97
C PHE A 145 18.44 -13.22 2.55
N GLU A 146 18.60 -13.49 1.25
CA GLU A 146 18.56 -14.84 0.67
C GLU A 146 19.63 -15.78 1.26
N ASP A 147 20.75 -15.24 1.73
CA ASP A 147 21.86 -15.96 2.35
C ASP A 147 21.77 -16.03 3.89
N THR A 148 20.68 -15.54 4.49
CA THR A 148 20.47 -15.59 5.94
C THR A 148 20.36 -17.04 6.41
N ALA A 149 21.13 -17.41 7.43
CA ALA A 149 21.09 -18.76 8.00
C ALA A 149 19.68 -19.16 8.45
N SER A 150 19.24 -20.38 8.10
CA SER A 150 17.88 -20.85 8.38
C SER A 150 17.49 -20.76 9.86
N GLU A 151 18.41 -20.98 10.78
CA GLU A 151 18.17 -20.87 12.22
C GLU A 151 17.79 -19.44 12.63
N MET A 152 18.43 -18.43 12.03
CA MET A 152 18.09 -17.03 12.26
C MET A 152 16.74 -16.67 11.64
N VAL A 153 16.44 -17.17 10.44
CA VAL A 153 15.12 -16.99 9.82
C VAL A 153 14.02 -17.57 10.71
N THR A 154 14.22 -18.78 11.24
CA THR A 154 13.29 -19.41 12.19
C THR A 154 13.14 -18.59 13.47
N ALA A 155 14.25 -18.13 14.06
CA ALA A 155 14.19 -17.33 15.28
C ALA A 155 13.41 -16.01 15.08
N ILE A 156 13.63 -15.30 13.96
CA ILE A 156 12.92 -14.05 13.64
C ILE A 156 11.44 -14.32 13.39
N THR A 157 11.12 -15.37 12.62
CA THR A 157 9.73 -15.69 12.24
C THR A 157 8.92 -16.30 13.38
N SER A 158 9.54 -16.96 14.36
CA SER A 158 8.89 -17.50 15.56
C SER A 158 8.76 -16.50 16.72
N HIS A 159 9.47 -15.37 16.66
CA HIS A 159 9.45 -14.34 17.70
C HIS A 159 9.23 -12.94 17.11
N ARG A 160 8.17 -12.78 16.32
CA ARG A 160 7.87 -11.54 15.58
C ARG A 160 7.59 -10.35 16.49
N GLU A 161 7.22 -10.57 17.74
CA GLU A 161 7.06 -9.53 18.75
C GLU A 161 8.35 -8.74 19.01
N PHE A 162 9.53 -9.34 18.76
CA PHE A 162 10.82 -8.66 18.89
C PHE A 162 11.31 -8.04 17.58
N TYR A 163 10.79 -8.52 16.45
CA TYR A 163 11.11 -8.10 15.09
C TYR A 163 9.82 -7.78 14.34
N PRO A 164 9.16 -6.66 14.65
CA PRO A 164 7.79 -6.46 14.21
C PRO A 164 7.65 -6.17 12.71
N TYR A 165 8.73 -5.75 12.04
CA TYR A 165 8.70 -5.33 10.64
C TYR A 165 9.89 -5.92 9.90
N ASN A 166 9.64 -6.94 9.08
CA ASN A 166 10.68 -7.60 8.30
C ASN A 166 10.32 -7.63 6.83
N LEU A 167 11.28 -7.26 5.98
CA LEU A 167 11.29 -7.64 4.59
C LEU A 167 11.97 -9.01 4.45
N ASP A 168 11.20 -10.03 4.14
CA ASP A 168 11.67 -11.38 3.88
C ASP A 168 11.93 -11.57 2.38
N LEU A 169 13.19 -11.46 1.96
CA LEU A 169 13.58 -11.62 0.56
C LEU A 169 13.55 -13.10 0.12
N VAL A 170 13.75 -14.04 1.05
CA VAL A 170 13.68 -15.49 0.77
C VAL A 170 12.29 -15.87 0.31
N ASN A 171 11.27 -15.43 1.05
CA ASN A 171 9.87 -15.77 0.77
C ASN A 171 9.11 -14.67 0.00
N ARG A 172 9.77 -13.55 -0.29
CA ARG A 172 9.20 -12.36 -0.98
C ARG A 172 7.97 -11.80 -0.25
N LYS A 173 8.10 -11.63 1.06
CA LYS A 173 7.02 -11.16 1.93
C LYS A 173 7.43 -9.97 2.78
N MET A 174 6.46 -9.13 3.10
CA MET A 174 6.55 -8.20 4.21
C MET A 174 5.84 -8.81 5.42
N LEU A 175 6.58 -8.99 6.50
CA LEU A 175 6.11 -9.60 7.74
C LEU A 175 5.81 -8.48 8.75
N PHE A 176 4.60 -8.51 9.32
CA PHE A 176 4.15 -7.53 10.29
C PHE A 176 3.73 -8.17 11.61
N TYR A 177 4.07 -7.49 12.69
CA TYR A 177 3.53 -7.70 14.03
C TYR A 177 2.94 -6.39 14.56
N ASN A 178 1.65 -6.39 14.85
CA ASN A 178 0.96 -5.24 15.40
C ASN A 178 1.00 -5.27 16.94
N ILE A 179 2.00 -4.62 17.52
CA ILE A 179 2.14 -4.49 18.99
C ILE A 179 1.01 -3.69 19.67
N GLN A 180 0.12 -3.06 18.89
CA GLN A 180 -1.03 -2.33 19.40
C GLN A 180 -2.34 -3.08 19.21
N ALA A 181 -2.32 -4.28 18.61
CA ALA A 181 -3.49 -5.14 18.51
C ALA A 181 -4.01 -5.49 19.91
N LYS A 182 -5.34 -5.43 20.09
CA LYS A 182 -6.01 -5.94 21.29
C LYS A 182 -6.08 -7.47 21.23
N ALA A 183 -6.45 -8.11 22.34
CA ALA A 183 -6.47 -9.57 22.47
C ALA A 183 -7.27 -10.30 21.37
N ASP A 184 -8.31 -9.67 20.82
CA ASP A 184 -9.16 -10.23 19.77
C ASP A 184 -8.76 -9.78 18.34
N ASP A 185 -7.75 -8.91 18.23
CA ASP A 185 -7.26 -8.41 16.95
C ASP A 185 -6.18 -9.33 16.36
N VAL A 186 -6.00 -9.26 15.04
CA VAL A 186 -4.91 -9.95 14.37
C VAL A 186 -3.58 -9.27 14.72
N HIS A 187 -2.74 -10.00 15.46
CA HIS A 187 -1.39 -9.56 15.83
C HIS A 187 -0.39 -9.72 14.68
N GLU A 188 -0.48 -10.82 13.93
CA GLU A 188 0.48 -11.14 12.87
C GLU A 188 -0.19 -11.23 11.51
N PHE A 189 0.42 -10.61 10.51
CA PHE A 189 -0.02 -10.73 9.13
C PHE A 189 1.12 -10.51 8.16
N ASP A 190 0.95 -11.05 6.95
CA ASP A 190 1.95 -11.01 5.89
C ASP A 190 1.36 -10.33 4.65
N ILE A 191 2.21 -9.61 3.92
CA ILE A 191 1.94 -9.22 2.54
C ILE A 191 2.89 -10.00 1.64
N ASP A 192 2.32 -10.79 0.74
CA ASP A 192 3.02 -11.39 -0.38
C ASP A 192 3.26 -10.31 -1.45
N ILE A 193 4.53 -10.02 -1.73
CA ILE A 193 4.92 -8.93 -2.63
C ILE A 193 4.48 -9.22 -4.07
N LEU A 194 4.50 -10.49 -4.49
CA LEU A 194 4.08 -10.88 -5.84
C LEU A 194 2.56 -10.77 -5.99
N LYS A 195 1.78 -11.14 -4.97
CA LYS A 195 0.33 -10.92 -4.97
C LYS A 195 -0.01 -9.43 -5.00
N LEU A 196 0.69 -8.62 -4.22
CA LEU A 196 0.53 -7.16 -4.25
C LEU A 196 0.86 -6.60 -5.64
N GLN A 197 1.96 -7.06 -6.26
CA GLN A 197 2.33 -6.65 -7.62
C GLN A 197 1.23 -6.99 -8.63
N ASN A 198 0.59 -8.16 -8.50
CA ASN A 198 -0.53 -8.59 -9.35
C ASN A 198 -1.77 -7.70 -9.16
N GLU A 199 -2.14 -7.37 -7.91
CA GLU A 199 -3.22 -6.41 -7.63
C GLU A 199 -2.92 -5.03 -8.25
N LEU A 200 -1.70 -4.52 -8.10
CA LEU A 200 -1.27 -3.25 -8.70
C LEU A 200 -1.33 -3.29 -10.23
N ARG A 201 -0.89 -4.37 -10.88
CA ARG A 201 -1.00 -4.53 -12.34
C ARG A 201 -2.45 -4.61 -12.81
N LYS A 202 -3.32 -5.29 -12.05
CA LYS A 202 -4.76 -5.32 -12.32
C LYS A 202 -5.35 -3.91 -12.23
N LEU A 203 -5.04 -3.17 -11.18
CA LEU A 203 -5.49 -1.78 -11.02
C LEU A 203 -4.94 -0.88 -12.13
N GLN A 204 -3.66 -1.04 -12.50
CA GLN A 204 -3.04 -0.30 -13.60
C GLN A 204 -3.82 -0.47 -14.90
N LYS A 205 -4.25 -1.71 -15.19
CA LYS A 205 -5.10 -2.00 -16.35
C LYS A 205 -6.43 -1.25 -16.25
N CYS A 206 -7.15 -1.36 -15.13
CA CYS A 206 -8.42 -0.67 -14.93
C CYS A 206 -8.29 0.85 -15.09
N VAL A 207 -7.21 1.45 -14.57
CA VAL A 207 -6.92 2.89 -14.69
C VAL A 207 -6.62 3.27 -16.14
N ASN A 208 -5.88 2.45 -16.88
CA ASN A 208 -5.60 2.70 -18.29
C ASN A 208 -6.85 2.56 -19.16
N ASP A 209 -7.65 1.50 -18.94
CA ASP A 209 -8.91 1.27 -19.65
C ASP A 209 -9.86 2.48 -19.48
N PHE A 210 -9.95 3.02 -18.26
CA PHE A 210 -10.73 4.23 -17.99
C PHE A 210 -10.10 5.49 -18.62
N ALA A 211 -8.78 5.64 -18.55
CA ALA A 211 -8.09 6.79 -19.15
C ALA A 211 -8.30 6.89 -20.67
N ASP A 212 -8.24 5.76 -21.37
CA ASP A 212 -8.46 5.70 -22.82
C ASP A 212 -9.90 6.09 -23.16
N PHE A 213 -10.86 5.68 -22.33
CA PHE A 213 -12.23 6.12 -22.42
C PHE A 213 -12.37 7.63 -22.20
N VAL A 214 -11.72 8.23 -21.20
CA VAL A 214 -11.78 9.69 -20.92
C VAL A 214 -11.09 10.54 -22.01
N ASN A 215 -10.05 10.01 -22.65
CA ASN A 215 -9.32 10.70 -23.73
C ASN A 215 -9.95 10.49 -25.12
N GLY A 216 -10.79 9.47 -25.30
CA GLY A 216 -11.47 9.13 -26.56
C GLY A 216 -12.73 9.95 -26.84
N TYR A 217 -13.14 10.83 -25.91
CA TYR A 217 -14.21 11.83 -26.03
C TYR A 217 -13.66 13.25 -25.82
#